data_AF-A0AAD8SPF1-F1
#
_entry.id   AF-A0AAD8SPF1-F1
#
_cell.length_a   1.000
_cell.length_b   1.000
_cell.length_c   1.000
_cell.angle_alpha   90.00
_cell.angle_beta   90.00
_cell.angle_gamma   90.00
#
_symmetry.space_group_name_H-M   'P 1'
#
loop_
_entity.id
_entity.type
_entity.pdbx_description
1 polymer ?
#
loop_
_entity_poly.entity_id
_entity_poly.type
_entity_poly.pdbx_seq_one_letter_code
_entity_poly.pdbx_strand_id
1 'polypeptide(L)'
;MAIVHVLLVALIAATTSHAPRGVHGAAAKTTWPGDLAALVKAGRLRTDPSVTLAASTDFGNITSALPAAVLLPSTPADVATLLRAAHSDPKWPYTISFRGRGHSTMGQALAPGGVVVDMPSLGAAPARINVSSDGRYVDAGGEQMWIDVLRAALARGVAPRSWTDYLHLTVGGTLSNAGLSGQTFRHGPQISNVLELDVITGYGKTKTCSKSVSPDLFNAVLGGLGQFGVIVRARIALEPAPMRVKWARLVYTDFATFSADQEKLIAPRPDGSIGQFSYLEGSAFVIHGLAAALKNSGVFFSDADVASIVARAEAKNATNVYVIEATLNYDNVTAGSVDQALKSVLAELRFEEGLFFVRDESYLEFLDRVYSEEMTLDKLGLWRVPHPWLNVLVPRSRIADFDRGVFGGILQGTDIAGPMVIYPLNKSKWDDSMSAVTPAEDVFYAVSMLFSSVANDLKRLQAQNQKILRFCDLAGIGYKEYLAHYTVRGDWVRHFGGKWDRFVQMKDKYDPKKLLSPGQDIFN
;
A
#
# COMPACT_ATOMS: atom_id res chain seq x y z
N MET A 1 -23.14 30.12 -19.27
CA MET A 1 -22.01 30.89 -18.69
C MET A 1 -20.70 30.24 -19.14
N ALA A 2 -20.36 30.38 -20.41
CA ALA A 2 -19.34 29.57 -21.09
C ALA A 2 -18.20 30.41 -21.68
N ILE A 3 -17.73 31.44 -20.95
CA ILE A 3 -16.59 32.30 -21.37
C ILE A 3 -15.67 32.69 -20.17
N VAL A 4 -15.86 32.14 -18.97
CA VAL A 4 -15.03 32.50 -17.78
C VAL A 4 -13.96 31.45 -17.43
N HIS A 5 -13.87 30.32 -18.14
CA HIS A 5 -12.94 29.22 -17.81
C HIS A 5 -11.59 29.23 -18.54
N VAL A 6 -11.30 30.20 -19.42
CA VAL A 6 -10.03 30.23 -20.16
C VAL A 6 -9.00 31.21 -19.55
N LEU A 7 -9.39 32.04 -18.58
CA LEU A 7 -8.51 33.09 -18.01
C LEU A 7 -7.99 32.80 -16.60
N LEU A 8 -8.44 31.74 -15.92
CA LEU A 8 -7.97 31.41 -14.55
C LEU A 8 -6.75 30.47 -14.52
N VAL A 9 -6.43 29.78 -15.63
CA VAL A 9 -5.23 28.92 -15.74
C VAL A 9 -3.94 29.74 -15.90
N ALA A 10 -4.04 31.03 -16.25
CA ALA A 10 -2.88 31.89 -16.47
C ALA A 10 -2.42 32.69 -15.23
N LEU A 11 -3.20 32.74 -14.14
CA LEU A 11 -2.92 33.67 -13.01
C LEU A 11 -2.28 33.04 -11.76
N ILE A 12 -2.17 31.71 -11.69
CA ILE A 12 -1.42 31.02 -10.61
C ILE A 12 0.09 30.94 -10.93
N ALA A 13 0.50 31.29 -12.15
CA ALA A 13 1.90 31.33 -12.55
C ALA A 13 2.65 32.64 -12.19
N ALA A 14 2.03 33.61 -11.51
CA ALA A 14 2.58 34.97 -11.41
C ALA A 14 2.93 35.48 -9.99
N THR A 15 2.72 34.73 -8.91
CA THR A 15 3.03 35.23 -7.56
C THR A 15 3.74 34.20 -6.68
N THR A 16 5.02 33.98 -6.98
CA THR A 16 6.14 33.76 -6.03
C THR A 16 7.41 33.42 -6.82
N SER A 17 7.95 34.40 -7.55
CA SER A 17 9.29 34.31 -8.14
C SER A 17 10.20 35.34 -7.47
N HIS A 18 10.91 34.92 -6.44
CA HIS A 18 12.25 35.48 -6.17
C HIS A 18 13.25 34.42 -6.62
N ALA A 19 13.46 34.37 -7.93
CA ALA A 19 14.55 33.61 -8.53
C ALA A 19 15.86 34.42 -8.36
N PRO A 20 17.00 33.79 -7.99
CA PRO A 20 18.29 34.42 -8.19
C PRO A 20 18.53 34.59 -9.68
N ARG A 21 18.96 35.79 -10.08
CA ARG A 21 19.23 36.16 -11.47
C ARG A 21 20.34 35.31 -12.08
N GLY A 22 20.02 34.73 -13.24
CA GLY A 22 20.94 34.64 -14.37
C GLY A 22 21.74 33.35 -14.53
N VAL A 23 21.13 32.33 -15.16
CA VAL A 23 21.72 31.58 -16.28
C VAL A 23 20.57 31.10 -17.17
N HIS A 24 20.20 31.84 -18.22
CA HIS A 24 19.43 31.26 -19.34
C HIS A 24 20.38 30.38 -20.16
N GLY A 25 20.60 29.16 -19.68
CA GLY A 25 21.13 28.10 -20.51
C GLY A 25 19.99 27.59 -21.38
N ALA A 26 20.18 27.60 -22.71
CA ALA A 26 19.39 26.75 -23.59
C ALA A 26 19.36 25.34 -22.98
N ALA A 27 18.17 24.72 -22.86
CA ALA A 27 18.09 23.33 -22.44
C ALA A 27 18.99 22.52 -23.38
N ALA A 28 20.17 22.12 -22.89
CA ALA A 28 21.09 21.32 -23.66
C ALA A 28 20.29 20.11 -24.14
N LYS A 29 20.24 19.87 -25.45
CA LYS A 29 19.64 18.64 -25.98
C LYS A 29 20.38 17.49 -25.31
N THR A 30 19.77 16.87 -24.31
CA THR A 30 20.31 15.68 -23.66
C THR A 30 20.52 14.65 -24.75
N THR A 31 21.78 14.39 -25.08
CA THR A 31 22.15 13.42 -26.10
C THR A 31 22.29 12.07 -25.41
N TRP A 32 21.34 11.18 -25.69
CA TRP A 32 21.32 9.85 -25.10
C TRP A 32 22.27 8.93 -25.87
N PRO A 33 23.27 8.32 -25.22
CA PRO A 33 24.29 7.53 -25.90
C PRO A 33 23.78 6.15 -26.34
N GLY A 34 24.37 5.61 -27.41
CA GLY A 34 24.23 4.21 -27.82
C GLY A 34 22.79 3.74 -27.98
N ASP A 35 22.46 2.60 -27.36
CA ASP A 35 21.15 1.95 -27.45
C ASP A 35 19.99 2.82 -26.90
N LEU A 36 20.28 3.82 -26.05
CA LEU A 36 19.26 4.76 -25.60
C LEU A 36 18.80 5.69 -26.73
N ALA A 37 19.66 6.02 -27.69
CA ALA A 37 19.26 6.78 -28.88
C ALA A 37 18.20 6.04 -29.70
N ALA A 38 18.27 4.70 -29.74
CA ALA A 38 17.25 3.88 -30.38
C ALA A 38 15.90 3.96 -29.63
N LEU A 39 15.92 3.96 -28.29
CA LEU A 39 14.70 4.16 -27.48
C LEU A 39 14.09 5.56 -27.68
N VAL A 40 14.93 6.60 -27.81
CA VAL A 40 14.46 7.96 -28.15
C VAL A 40 13.85 7.99 -29.55
N LYS A 41 14.54 7.42 -30.55
CA LYS A 41 14.05 7.36 -31.94
C LYS A 41 12.74 6.58 -32.06
N ALA A 42 12.56 5.55 -31.23
CA ALA A 42 11.32 4.77 -31.13
C ALA A 42 10.21 5.47 -30.31
N GLY A 43 10.44 6.68 -29.79
CA GLY A 43 9.48 7.43 -28.98
C GLY A 43 9.25 6.85 -27.58
N ARG A 44 10.13 5.96 -27.10
CA ARG A 44 10.01 5.28 -25.81
C ARG A 44 10.71 6.02 -24.69
N LEU A 45 11.81 6.71 -24.95
CA LEU A 45 12.44 7.59 -23.96
C LEU A 45 12.10 9.04 -24.31
N ARG A 46 11.22 9.65 -23.50
CA ARG A 46 10.61 10.95 -23.78
C ARG A 46 11.01 11.99 -22.74
N THR A 47 11.17 13.23 -23.20
CA THR A 47 11.57 14.39 -22.37
C THR A 47 10.58 15.55 -22.49
N ASP A 48 9.46 15.36 -23.19
CA ASP A 48 8.49 16.43 -23.38
C ASP A 48 7.68 16.68 -22.09
N PRO A 49 7.21 17.93 -21.86
CA PRO A 49 6.54 18.29 -20.62
C PRO A 49 5.33 17.43 -20.27
N SER A 50 4.61 16.89 -21.26
CA SER A 50 3.38 16.13 -21.02
C SER A 50 3.65 14.86 -20.20
N VAL A 51 4.74 14.14 -20.51
CA VAL A 51 5.11 12.91 -19.79
C VAL A 51 5.84 13.21 -18.48
N THR A 52 6.71 14.22 -18.47
CA THR A 52 7.50 14.52 -17.27
C THR A 52 6.63 15.13 -16.17
N LEU A 53 5.63 15.96 -16.51
CA LEU A 53 4.66 16.47 -15.53
C LEU A 53 3.78 15.34 -14.98
N ALA A 54 3.29 14.43 -15.82
CA ALA A 54 2.47 13.29 -15.37
C ALA A 54 3.23 12.34 -14.43
N ALA A 55 4.55 12.26 -14.57
CA ALA A 55 5.43 11.45 -13.73
C ALA A 55 5.96 12.19 -12.48
N SER A 56 5.59 13.46 -12.28
CA SER A 56 6.17 14.33 -11.24
C SER A 56 5.41 14.37 -9.92
N THR A 57 4.22 13.78 -9.86
CA THR A 57 3.35 13.73 -8.68
C THR A 57 2.94 12.29 -8.36
N ASP A 58 2.40 12.07 -7.17
CA ASP A 58 1.86 10.79 -6.72
C ASP A 58 0.52 10.98 -5.99
N PHE A 59 -0.05 9.88 -5.51
CA PHE A 59 -1.32 9.88 -4.78
C PHE A 59 -1.26 10.72 -3.50
N GLY A 60 -0.09 10.79 -2.86
CA GLY A 60 0.14 11.65 -1.71
C GLY A 60 -0.20 13.11 -1.97
N ASN A 61 0.10 13.61 -3.17
CA ASN A 61 -0.18 14.99 -3.59
C ASN A 61 0.34 16.04 -2.58
N ILE A 62 1.51 15.75 -1.98
CA ILE A 62 2.20 16.59 -0.99
C ILE A 62 3.55 17.06 -1.52
N THR A 63 4.27 16.16 -2.20
CA THR A 63 5.56 16.42 -2.83
C THR A 63 5.47 16.29 -4.34
N SER A 64 6.35 16.99 -5.05
CA SER A 64 6.49 16.87 -6.50
C SER A 64 7.94 17.05 -6.91
N ALA A 65 8.35 16.30 -7.93
CA ALA A 65 9.70 16.40 -8.48
C ALA A 65 9.70 16.01 -9.96
N LEU A 66 10.16 16.92 -10.82
CA LEU A 66 10.25 16.68 -12.24
C LEU A 66 11.38 15.70 -12.56
N PRO A 67 11.13 14.62 -13.33
CA PRO A 67 12.20 13.84 -13.94
C PRO A 67 12.77 14.56 -15.16
N ALA A 68 14.01 14.22 -15.53
CA ALA A 68 14.60 14.65 -16.80
C ALA A 68 14.00 13.90 -18.00
N ALA A 69 13.58 12.64 -17.81
CA ALA A 69 12.93 11.84 -18.83
C ALA A 69 11.98 10.79 -18.26
N VAL A 70 11.10 10.29 -19.11
CA VAL A 70 10.23 9.15 -18.84
C VAL A 70 10.49 8.06 -19.88
N LEU A 71 10.80 6.85 -19.41
CA LEU A 71 10.85 5.65 -20.26
C LEU A 71 9.46 5.00 -20.28
N LEU A 72 8.92 4.82 -21.48
CA LEU A 72 7.70 4.07 -21.82
C LEU A 72 8.13 2.73 -22.44
N PRO A 73 8.55 1.74 -21.64
CA PRO A 73 9.07 0.48 -22.16
C PRO A 73 7.96 -0.34 -22.82
N SER A 74 8.26 -0.97 -23.96
CA SER A 74 7.33 -1.94 -24.57
C SER A 74 7.66 -3.39 -24.21
N THR A 75 8.88 -3.64 -23.72
CA THR A 75 9.33 -4.95 -23.24
C THR A 75 10.28 -4.78 -22.05
N PRO A 76 10.47 -5.81 -21.21
CA PRO A 76 11.49 -5.79 -20.16
C PRO A 76 12.91 -5.50 -20.68
N ALA A 77 13.20 -5.81 -21.94
CA ALA A 77 14.50 -5.54 -22.56
C ALA A 77 14.79 -4.04 -22.65
N ASP A 78 13.78 -3.18 -22.85
CA ASP A 78 13.96 -1.72 -22.88
C ASP A 78 14.43 -1.19 -21.52
N VAL A 79 13.84 -1.71 -20.43
CA VAL A 79 14.26 -1.37 -19.07
C VAL A 79 15.67 -1.88 -18.79
N ALA A 80 15.99 -3.09 -19.24
CA ALA A 80 17.33 -3.64 -19.13
C ALA A 80 18.37 -2.82 -19.93
N THR A 81 18.00 -2.30 -21.10
CA THR A 81 18.84 -1.40 -21.89
C THR A 81 19.14 -0.11 -21.15
N LEU A 82 18.14 0.52 -20.52
CA LEU A 82 18.34 1.69 -19.66
C LEU A 82 19.31 1.41 -18.51
N LEU A 83 19.07 0.32 -17.78
CA LEU A 83 19.89 -0.04 -16.63
C LEU A 83 21.31 -0.45 -17.02
N ARG A 84 21.51 -1.12 -18.16
CA ARG A 84 22.86 -1.43 -18.68
C ARG A 84 23.61 -0.16 -19.09
N ALA A 85 22.94 0.79 -19.75
CA ALA A 85 23.55 2.07 -20.10
C ALA A 85 23.98 2.83 -18.83
N ALA A 86 23.09 2.91 -17.84
CA ALA A 86 23.37 3.52 -16.55
C ALA A 86 24.53 2.84 -15.80
N HIS A 87 24.61 1.50 -15.85
CA HIS A 87 25.69 0.76 -15.25
C HIS A 87 27.03 0.97 -15.98
N SER A 88 27.02 0.96 -17.30
CA SER A 88 28.24 0.97 -18.12
C SER A 88 28.90 2.34 -18.21
N ASP A 89 28.15 3.43 -18.08
CA ASP A 89 28.69 4.80 -18.10
C ASP A 89 29.18 5.24 -16.71
N PRO A 90 30.50 5.43 -16.49
CA PRO A 90 31.02 5.86 -15.19
C PRO A 90 30.53 7.24 -14.74
N LYS A 91 30.07 8.09 -15.67
CA LYS A 91 29.61 9.46 -15.41
C LYS A 91 28.08 9.60 -15.47
N TRP A 92 27.36 8.48 -15.46
CA TRP A 92 25.90 8.48 -15.53
C TRP A 92 25.27 9.35 -14.42
N PRO A 93 24.52 10.42 -14.76
CA PRO A 93 24.04 11.38 -13.77
C PRO A 93 22.59 11.14 -13.31
N TYR A 94 21.87 10.19 -13.91
CA TYR A 94 20.42 10.08 -13.72
C TYR A 94 20.04 8.97 -12.74
N THR A 95 19.40 9.29 -11.64
CA THR A 95 18.71 8.27 -10.84
C THR A 95 17.52 7.69 -11.61
N ILE A 96 17.07 6.48 -11.27
CA ILE A 96 16.05 5.74 -12.01
C ILE A 96 14.98 5.26 -11.02
N SER A 97 13.72 5.61 -11.27
CA SER A 97 12.58 5.12 -10.48
C SER A 97 11.65 4.26 -11.34
N PHE A 98 10.98 3.29 -10.73
CA PHE A 98 10.01 2.42 -11.39
C PHE A 98 8.61 2.78 -10.91
N ARG A 99 7.88 3.57 -11.70
CA ARG A 99 6.54 4.01 -11.35
C ARG A 99 5.52 2.94 -11.73
N GLY A 100 4.85 2.38 -10.73
CA GLY A 100 3.65 1.56 -10.91
C GLY A 100 2.44 2.44 -11.27
N ARG A 101 1.48 2.56 -10.35
CA ARG A 101 0.34 3.50 -10.47
C ARG A 101 0.55 4.84 -9.74
N GLY A 102 1.75 5.07 -9.18
CA GLY A 102 2.05 6.29 -8.45
C GLY A 102 1.27 6.44 -7.14
N HIS A 103 0.89 5.33 -6.50
CA HIS A 103 0.13 5.33 -5.24
C HIS A 103 1.00 5.53 -3.98
N SER A 104 2.24 5.99 -4.18
CA SER A 104 3.13 6.48 -3.13
C SER A 104 2.56 7.76 -2.49
N THR A 105 2.98 8.05 -1.26
CA THR A 105 2.46 9.19 -0.48
C THR A 105 3.46 10.34 -0.34
N MET A 106 4.76 10.06 -0.51
CA MET A 106 5.84 11.01 -0.21
C MET A 106 6.97 10.94 -1.25
N GLY A 107 6.62 10.70 -2.52
CA GLY A 107 7.56 10.81 -3.62
C GLY A 107 8.43 9.57 -3.87
N GLN A 108 8.16 8.44 -3.21
CA GLN A 108 8.96 7.22 -3.34
C GLN A 108 9.10 6.70 -4.78
N ALA A 109 8.11 7.00 -5.64
CA ALA A 109 8.10 6.64 -7.05
C ALA A 109 8.67 7.73 -7.99
N LEU A 110 9.17 8.85 -7.46
CA LEU A 110 9.74 9.95 -8.23
C LEU A 110 11.25 9.77 -8.46
N ALA A 111 11.78 10.47 -9.47
CA ALA A 111 13.21 10.55 -9.75
C ALA A 111 13.57 12.00 -10.09
N PRO A 112 13.86 12.85 -9.09
CA PRO A 112 14.19 14.27 -9.31
C PRO A 112 15.36 14.42 -10.29
N GLY A 113 15.12 15.05 -11.45
CA GLY A 113 16.12 15.20 -12.51
C GLY A 113 16.61 13.89 -13.14
N GLY A 114 15.99 12.75 -12.83
CA GLY A 114 16.37 11.42 -13.28
C GLY A 114 15.48 10.86 -14.38
N VAL A 115 15.38 9.53 -14.46
CA VAL A 115 14.49 8.82 -15.38
C VAL A 115 13.40 8.09 -14.59
N VAL A 116 12.14 8.38 -14.88
CA VAL A 116 11.01 7.55 -14.39
C VAL A 116 10.69 6.51 -15.46
N VAL A 117 10.66 5.24 -15.07
CA VAL A 117 10.16 4.15 -15.91
C VAL A 117 8.66 4.01 -15.64
N ASP A 118 7.84 4.28 -16.64
CA ASP A 118 6.40 4.04 -16.61
C ASP A 118 6.15 2.54 -16.80
N MET A 119 6.06 1.79 -15.70
CA MET A 119 5.86 0.35 -15.76
C MET A 119 4.59 -0.05 -16.51
N PRO A 120 3.43 0.64 -16.38
CA PRO A 120 2.19 0.28 -17.09
C PRO A 120 2.34 0.18 -18.61
N SER A 121 3.29 0.89 -19.23
CA SER A 121 3.59 0.76 -20.66
C SER A 121 3.95 -0.67 -21.11
N LEU A 122 4.49 -1.51 -20.21
CA LEU A 122 4.74 -2.95 -20.50
C LEU A 122 3.45 -3.76 -20.73
N GLY A 123 2.32 -3.28 -20.21
CA GLY A 123 1.02 -3.96 -20.27
C GLY A 123 0.41 -4.04 -21.67
N ALA A 124 0.95 -3.32 -22.65
CA ALA A 124 0.52 -3.39 -24.05
C ALA A 124 0.95 -4.71 -24.75
N ALA A 125 1.91 -5.45 -24.18
CA ALA A 125 2.34 -6.73 -24.72
C ALA A 125 1.34 -7.85 -24.36
N PRO A 126 1.14 -8.86 -25.24
CA PRO A 126 0.27 -9.99 -24.93
C PRO A 126 0.80 -10.82 -23.75
N ALA A 127 -0.11 -11.52 -23.06
CA ALA A 127 0.21 -12.56 -22.06
C ALA A 127 1.07 -12.07 -20.87
N ARG A 128 0.72 -10.92 -20.27
CA ARG A 128 1.36 -10.42 -19.04
C ARG A 128 0.81 -11.05 -17.75
N ILE A 129 -0.28 -11.81 -17.83
CA ILE A 129 -0.85 -12.57 -16.72
C ILE A 129 -1.17 -13.97 -17.23
N ASN A 130 -0.52 -14.98 -16.66
CA ASN A 130 -0.66 -16.38 -17.09
C ASN A 130 -0.91 -17.27 -15.87
N VAL A 131 -2.14 -17.78 -15.75
CA VAL A 131 -2.50 -18.79 -14.74
C VAL A 131 -1.94 -20.14 -15.19
N SER A 132 -1.24 -20.83 -14.29
CA SER A 132 -0.67 -22.15 -14.56
C SER A 132 -1.74 -23.15 -15.02
N SER A 133 -1.34 -24.15 -15.80
CA SER A 133 -2.26 -25.19 -16.27
C SER A 133 -2.91 -25.95 -15.11
N ASP A 134 -2.17 -26.17 -14.02
CA ASP A 134 -2.60 -26.82 -12.79
C ASP A 134 -3.31 -25.89 -11.78
N GLY A 135 -3.45 -24.60 -12.09
CA GLY A 135 -4.14 -23.61 -11.24
C GLY A 135 -3.45 -23.28 -9.91
N ARG A 136 -2.20 -23.72 -9.68
CA ARG A 136 -1.49 -23.50 -8.40
C ARG A 136 -0.83 -22.12 -8.28
N TYR A 137 -0.53 -21.46 -9.40
CA TYR A 137 0.09 -20.14 -9.39
C TYR A 137 -0.31 -19.30 -10.61
N VAL A 138 -0.10 -17.99 -10.52
CA VAL A 138 -0.17 -17.06 -11.66
C VAL A 138 1.18 -16.38 -11.84
N ASP A 139 1.69 -16.38 -13.06
CA ASP A 139 2.82 -15.55 -13.46
C ASP A 139 2.28 -14.21 -13.95
N ALA A 140 2.51 -13.14 -13.18
CA ALA A 140 2.04 -11.79 -13.48
C ALA A 140 3.22 -10.84 -13.70
N GLY A 141 3.10 -9.96 -14.70
CA GLY A 141 4.03 -8.86 -14.92
C GLY A 141 4.06 -7.90 -13.73
N GLY A 142 5.23 -7.37 -13.38
CA GLY A 142 5.36 -6.44 -12.25
C GLY A 142 4.55 -5.15 -12.41
N GLU A 143 4.20 -4.78 -13.64
CA GLU A 143 3.35 -3.64 -13.96
C GLU A 143 1.84 -3.89 -13.80
N GLN A 144 1.42 -5.15 -13.75
CA GLN A 144 0.02 -5.53 -13.75
C GLN A 144 -0.65 -5.10 -12.46
N MET A 145 -1.92 -4.68 -12.53
CA MET A 145 -2.71 -4.37 -11.34
C MET A 145 -3.28 -5.64 -10.72
N TRP A 146 -3.48 -5.63 -9.41
CA TRP A 146 -4.08 -6.77 -8.71
C TRP A 146 -5.51 -7.06 -9.16
N ILE A 147 -6.29 -6.05 -9.55
CA ILE A 147 -7.63 -6.26 -10.13
C ILE A 147 -7.60 -7.07 -11.42
N ASP A 148 -6.59 -6.85 -12.28
CA ASP A 148 -6.44 -7.61 -13.53
C ASP A 148 -5.96 -9.04 -13.26
N VAL A 149 -5.07 -9.21 -12.28
CA VAL A 149 -4.64 -10.53 -11.80
C VAL A 149 -5.83 -11.32 -11.22
N LEU A 150 -6.68 -10.67 -10.41
CA LEU A 150 -7.88 -11.27 -9.86
C LEU A 150 -8.83 -11.73 -10.98
N ARG A 151 -9.14 -10.86 -11.94
CA ARG A 151 -10.04 -11.20 -13.07
C ARG A 151 -9.51 -12.38 -13.89
N ALA A 152 -8.22 -12.39 -14.21
CA ALA A 152 -7.60 -13.49 -14.96
C ALA A 152 -7.60 -14.82 -14.16
N ALA A 153 -7.37 -14.75 -12.84
CA ALA A 153 -7.41 -15.91 -11.97
C ALA A 153 -8.85 -16.47 -11.82
N LEU A 154 -9.84 -15.59 -11.62
CA LEU A 154 -11.26 -15.98 -11.49
C LEU A 154 -11.78 -16.66 -12.75
N ALA A 155 -11.34 -16.23 -13.95
CA ALA A 155 -11.66 -16.90 -15.20
C ALA A 155 -11.17 -18.38 -15.26
N ARG A 156 -10.29 -18.78 -14.34
CA ARG A 156 -9.77 -20.13 -14.16
C ARG A 156 -10.20 -20.78 -12.84
N GLY A 157 -11.15 -20.17 -12.11
CA GLY A 157 -11.68 -20.69 -10.85
C GLY A 157 -10.72 -20.62 -9.66
N VAL A 158 -9.72 -19.75 -9.72
CA VAL A 158 -8.66 -19.60 -8.71
C VAL A 158 -8.44 -18.14 -8.34
N ALA A 159 -7.79 -17.86 -7.22
CA ALA A 159 -7.49 -16.50 -6.77
C ALA A 159 -6.23 -16.45 -5.91
N PRO A 160 -5.49 -15.32 -5.89
CA PRO A 160 -4.50 -15.05 -4.85
C PRO A 160 -5.11 -15.12 -3.44
N ARG A 161 -4.28 -15.48 -2.46
CA ARG A 161 -4.69 -15.74 -1.06
C ARG A 161 -4.55 -14.53 -0.14
N SER A 162 -3.69 -13.58 -0.51
CA SER A 162 -3.40 -12.38 0.26
C SER A 162 -3.54 -11.15 -0.64
N TRP A 163 -4.17 -10.12 -0.10
CA TRP A 163 -4.58 -8.94 -0.86
C TRP A 163 -4.06 -7.65 -0.25
N THR A 164 -4.37 -6.55 -0.92
CA THR A 164 -4.41 -5.19 -0.39
C THR A 164 -5.86 -4.71 -0.43
N ASP A 165 -6.24 -3.77 0.44
CA ASP A 165 -7.63 -3.28 0.47
C ASP A 165 -8.04 -2.58 -0.82
N TYR A 166 -7.08 -2.01 -1.53
CA TYR A 166 -7.25 -1.38 -2.83
C TYR A 166 -6.50 -2.17 -3.91
N LEU A 167 -7.21 -2.60 -4.96
CA LEU A 167 -6.69 -3.54 -5.98
C LEU A 167 -6.07 -2.86 -7.21
N HIS A 168 -6.21 -1.56 -7.36
CA HIS A 168 -5.65 -0.79 -8.48
C HIS A 168 -4.19 -0.38 -8.20
N LEU A 169 -3.48 -1.25 -7.49
CA LEU A 169 -2.04 -1.18 -7.21
C LEU A 169 -1.31 -2.22 -8.05
N THR A 170 -0.05 -1.94 -8.41
CA THR A 170 0.73 -2.90 -9.19
C THR A 170 1.32 -4.02 -8.33
N VAL A 171 1.49 -5.19 -8.94
CA VAL A 171 2.20 -6.34 -8.36
C VAL A 171 3.59 -5.92 -7.87
N GLY A 172 4.40 -5.30 -8.72
CA GLY A 172 5.75 -4.88 -8.35
C GLY A 172 5.81 -3.83 -7.24
N GLY A 173 4.84 -2.90 -7.20
CA GLY A 173 4.80 -1.84 -6.20
C GLY A 173 4.46 -2.36 -4.80
N THR A 174 3.43 -3.21 -4.70
CA THR A 174 3.02 -3.83 -3.43
C THR A 174 4.06 -4.81 -2.90
N LEU A 175 4.64 -5.67 -3.76
CA LEU A 175 5.72 -6.60 -3.38
C LEU A 175 7.01 -5.89 -2.97
N SER A 176 7.24 -4.65 -3.43
CA SER A 176 8.35 -3.82 -2.96
C SER A 176 8.12 -3.24 -1.57
N ASN A 177 6.91 -3.33 -1.01
CA ASN A 177 6.56 -2.86 0.33
C ASN A 177 6.24 -4.04 1.26
N ALA A 178 5.06 -4.66 1.10
CA ALA A 178 4.66 -5.91 1.73
C ALA A 178 3.37 -6.44 1.11
N GLY A 179 2.36 -5.56 0.99
CA GLY A 179 1.00 -5.90 0.55
C GLY A 179 0.17 -6.50 1.69
N LEU A 180 -0.52 -5.63 2.43
CA LEU A 180 -1.28 -5.97 3.65
C LEU A 180 -2.78 -5.76 3.43
N SER A 181 -3.57 -6.64 4.03
CA SER A 181 -5.03 -6.58 4.19
C SER A 181 -5.44 -7.62 5.24
N GLY A 182 -6.73 -7.72 5.55
CA GLY A 182 -7.29 -8.63 6.55
C GLY A 182 -7.07 -10.13 6.32
N GLN A 183 -6.48 -10.61 5.21
CA GLN A 183 -6.08 -12.03 5.06
C GLN A 183 -4.65 -12.30 5.58
N THR A 184 -3.88 -11.25 5.85
CA THR A 184 -2.46 -11.32 6.21
C THR A 184 -2.20 -12.15 7.47
N PHE A 185 -3.11 -12.11 8.45
CA PHE A 185 -2.97 -12.90 9.69
C PHE A 185 -2.90 -14.42 9.44
N ARG A 186 -3.50 -14.90 8.33
CA ARG A 186 -3.57 -16.32 7.98
C ARG A 186 -2.55 -16.71 6.94
N HIS A 187 -2.42 -15.91 5.88
CA HIS A 187 -1.63 -16.24 4.70
C HIS A 187 -0.28 -15.50 4.65
N GLY A 188 -0.04 -14.59 5.59
CA GLY A 188 1.07 -13.64 5.49
C GLY A 188 0.78 -12.55 4.47
N PRO A 189 1.64 -11.52 4.39
CA PRO A 189 1.51 -10.45 3.39
C PRO A 189 1.70 -11.00 1.97
N GLN A 190 1.41 -10.19 0.94
CA GLN A 190 1.62 -10.59 -0.45
C GLN A 190 3.05 -11.07 -0.72
N ILE A 191 4.06 -10.44 -0.10
CA ILE A 191 5.47 -10.88 -0.20
C ILE A 191 5.72 -12.31 0.29
N SER A 192 4.88 -12.85 1.18
CA SER A 192 4.97 -14.25 1.66
C SER A 192 4.27 -15.25 0.74
N ASN A 193 3.57 -14.77 -0.29
CA ASN A 193 2.81 -15.57 -1.24
C ASN A 193 3.43 -15.58 -2.64
N VAL A 194 4.72 -15.19 -2.75
CA VAL A 194 5.49 -15.22 -3.99
C VAL A 194 6.39 -16.46 -4.01
N LEU A 195 6.38 -17.19 -5.13
CA LEU A 195 7.20 -18.39 -5.33
C LEU A 195 8.52 -18.09 -6.04
N GLU A 196 8.51 -17.11 -6.95
CA GLU A 196 9.63 -16.78 -7.84
C GLU A 196 9.45 -15.36 -8.41
N LEU A 197 10.54 -14.67 -8.72
CA LEU A 197 10.56 -13.36 -9.37
C LEU A 197 11.51 -13.36 -10.56
N ASP A 198 11.21 -12.58 -11.60
CA ASP A 198 12.20 -12.10 -12.55
C ASP A 198 12.50 -10.63 -12.25
N VAL A 199 13.77 -10.33 -11.99
CA VAL A 199 14.23 -9.01 -11.54
C VAL A 199 15.33 -8.51 -12.45
N ILE A 200 15.22 -7.27 -12.94
CA ILE A 200 16.32 -6.58 -13.62
C ILE A 200 17.06 -5.74 -12.59
N THR A 201 18.27 -6.15 -12.24
CA THR A 201 19.12 -5.48 -11.23
C THR A 201 19.69 -4.15 -11.75
N GLY A 202 20.34 -3.36 -10.89
CA GLY A 202 21.04 -2.12 -11.26
C GLY A 202 22.17 -2.30 -12.29
N TYR A 203 22.59 -3.54 -12.55
CA TYR A 203 23.52 -3.89 -13.64
C TYR A 203 22.84 -4.00 -15.01
N GLY A 204 21.51 -3.90 -15.08
CA GLY A 204 20.72 -4.14 -16.29
C GLY A 204 20.69 -5.61 -16.75
N LYS A 205 20.94 -6.53 -15.82
CA LYS A 205 20.83 -7.98 -16.03
C LYS A 205 19.55 -8.50 -15.40
N THR A 206 18.74 -9.21 -16.19
CA THR A 206 17.60 -9.99 -15.70
C THR A 206 18.11 -11.22 -14.96
N LYS A 207 17.56 -11.46 -13.77
CA LYS A 207 17.79 -12.63 -12.95
C LYS A 207 16.46 -13.20 -12.49
N THR A 208 16.27 -14.50 -12.67
CA THR A 208 15.20 -15.24 -11.99
C THR A 208 15.68 -15.62 -10.59
N CYS A 209 14.87 -15.36 -9.58
CA CYS A 209 15.19 -15.68 -8.19
C CYS A 209 13.99 -16.25 -7.43
N SER A 210 14.27 -17.11 -6.46
CA SER A 210 13.32 -17.80 -5.59
C SER A 210 14.01 -18.16 -4.28
N LYS A 211 13.33 -18.89 -3.38
CA LYS A 211 13.97 -19.45 -2.18
C LYS A 211 15.10 -20.44 -2.48
N SER A 212 15.13 -21.06 -3.67
CA SER A 212 16.16 -22.03 -4.07
C SER A 212 17.18 -21.48 -5.07
N VAL A 213 16.89 -20.38 -5.76
CA VAL A 213 17.75 -19.78 -6.79
C VAL A 213 17.99 -18.31 -6.47
N SER A 214 19.24 -17.89 -6.28
CA SER A 214 19.58 -16.50 -5.84
C SER A 214 18.70 -16.00 -4.68
N PRO A 215 18.61 -16.74 -3.56
CA PRO A 215 17.70 -16.43 -2.46
C PRO A 215 18.01 -15.09 -1.78
N ASP A 216 19.25 -14.63 -1.86
CA ASP A 216 19.67 -13.31 -1.43
C ASP A 216 18.97 -12.19 -2.21
N LEU A 217 18.94 -12.26 -3.55
CA LEU A 217 18.19 -11.30 -4.37
C LEU A 217 16.69 -11.37 -4.12
N PHE A 218 16.14 -12.59 -4.05
CA PHE A 218 14.72 -12.81 -3.81
C PHE A 218 14.26 -12.16 -2.50
N ASN A 219 15.00 -12.41 -1.41
CA ASN A 219 14.71 -11.84 -0.11
C ASN A 219 14.97 -10.33 -0.06
N ALA A 220 15.99 -9.83 -0.77
CA ALA A 220 16.28 -8.40 -0.81
C ALA A 220 15.14 -7.62 -1.50
N VAL A 221 14.62 -8.11 -2.62
CA VAL A 221 13.61 -7.41 -3.43
C VAL A 221 12.24 -7.37 -2.76
N LEU A 222 11.84 -8.43 -2.05
CA LEU A 222 10.57 -8.47 -1.33
C LEU A 222 10.60 -7.56 -0.09
N GLY A 223 9.77 -6.51 -0.11
CA GLY A 223 9.87 -5.40 0.84
C GLY A 223 11.11 -4.53 0.64
N GLY A 224 11.75 -4.62 -0.54
CA GLY A 224 13.03 -3.99 -0.85
C GLY A 224 12.95 -2.54 -1.31
N LEU A 225 11.76 -1.92 -1.31
CA LEU A 225 11.56 -0.51 -1.61
C LEU A 225 12.13 -0.08 -2.99
N GLY A 226 12.17 -1.01 -3.96
CA GLY A 226 12.73 -0.79 -5.30
C GLY A 226 14.26 -0.66 -5.37
N GLN A 227 14.98 -0.93 -4.27
CA GLN A 227 16.40 -0.58 -4.14
C GLN A 227 17.37 -1.49 -4.89
N PHE A 228 16.96 -2.71 -5.22
CA PHE A 228 17.86 -3.76 -5.72
C PHE A 228 17.61 -4.14 -7.19
N GLY A 229 16.55 -3.60 -7.79
CA GLY A 229 16.14 -3.92 -9.15
C GLY A 229 14.63 -3.78 -9.33
N VAL A 230 14.19 -3.89 -10.57
CA VAL A 230 12.78 -3.86 -10.94
C VAL A 230 12.23 -5.25 -11.13
N ILE A 231 11.09 -5.53 -10.48
CA ILE A 231 10.32 -6.75 -10.68
C ILE A 231 9.61 -6.65 -12.03
N VAL A 232 9.91 -7.57 -12.95
CA VAL A 232 9.26 -7.63 -14.28
C VAL A 232 8.34 -8.85 -14.45
N ARG A 233 8.45 -9.83 -13.54
CA ARG A 233 7.48 -10.91 -13.35
C ARG A 233 7.50 -11.37 -11.89
N ALA A 234 6.35 -11.72 -11.34
CA ALA A 234 6.21 -12.44 -10.09
C ALA A 234 5.33 -13.69 -10.29
N ARG A 235 5.75 -14.81 -9.70
CA ARG A 235 4.94 -16.02 -9.57
C ARG A 235 4.20 -16.00 -8.24
N ILE A 236 2.89 -15.85 -8.28
CA ILE A 236 2.05 -15.66 -7.09
C ILE A 236 1.25 -16.93 -6.83
N ALA A 237 1.23 -17.38 -5.58
CA ALA A 237 0.48 -18.56 -5.15
C ALA A 237 -1.04 -18.33 -5.25
N LEU A 238 -1.76 -19.35 -5.70
CA LEU A 238 -3.22 -19.32 -5.86
C LEU A 238 -3.91 -20.36 -4.96
N GLU A 239 -5.19 -20.14 -4.69
CA GLU A 239 -6.11 -21.11 -4.11
C GLU A 239 -7.42 -21.17 -4.92
N PRO A 240 -8.26 -22.19 -4.73
CA PRO A 240 -9.59 -22.19 -5.32
C PRO A 240 -10.36 -20.92 -4.94
N ALA A 241 -10.93 -20.25 -5.93
CA ALA A 241 -11.65 -19.01 -5.69
C ALA A 241 -12.99 -19.31 -4.99
N PRO A 242 -13.28 -18.67 -3.84
CA PRO A 242 -14.64 -18.68 -3.30
C PRO A 242 -15.56 -17.88 -4.22
N MET A 243 -16.85 -18.17 -4.16
CA MET A 243 -17.84 -17.48 -5.00
C MET A 243 -18.39 -16.24 -4.31
N ARG A 244 -18.59 -16.32 -2.99
CA ARG A 244 -19.31 -15.32 -2.20
C ARG A 244 -18.66 -15.11 -0.84
N VAL A 245 -19.01 -14.01 -0.19
CA VAL A 245 -18.59 -13.68 1.16
C VAL A 245 -19.76 -13.30 2.03
N LYS A 246 -19.83 -13.84 3.25
CA LYS A 246 -20.61 -13.23 4.34
C LYS A 246 -19.72 -12.18 4.98
N TRP A 247 -20.08 -10.90 4.83
CA TRP A 247 -19.31 -9.77 5.31
C TRP A 247 -19.98 -9.17 6.54
N ALA A 248 -19.33 -9.31 7.70
CA ALA A 248 -19.86 -8.90 8.99
C ALA A 248 -19.11 -7.68 9.56
N ARG A 249 -19.84 -6.77 10.20
CA ARG A 249 -19.31 -5.68 11.03
C ARG A 249 -19.89 -5.76 12.44
N LEU A 250 -19.01 -5.74 13.45
CA LEU A 250 -19.34 -5.94 14.87
C LEU A 250 -18.87 -4.74 15.68
N VAL A 251 -19.77 -4.09 16.41
CA VAL A 251 -19.49 -2.80 17.06
C VAL A 251 -19.09 -2.98 18.53
N TYR A 252 -18.09 -2.23 18.98
CA TYR A 252 -17.57 -2.24 20.34
C TYR A 252 -17.43 -0.80 20.85
N THR A 253 -17.65 -0.59 22.15
CA THR A 253 -17.35 0.69 22.81
C THR A 253 -16.13 0.63 23.73
N ASP A 254 -15.59 -0.58 23.97
CA ASP A 254 -14.42 -0.83 24.81
C ASP A 254 -13.27 -1.42 23.99
N PHE A 255 -12.11 -0.75 24.02
CA PHE A 255 -10.94 -1.15 23.24
C PHE A 255 -10.36 -2.49 23.70
N ALA A 256 -10.38 -2.77 25.00
CA ALA A 256 -9.82 -4.01 25.54
C ALA A 256 -10.61 -5.23 25.05
N THR A 257 -11.93 -5.11 24.99
CA THR A 257 -12.82 -6.14 24.45
C THR A 257 -12.65 -6.29 22.93
N PHE A 258 -12.63 -5.17 22.19
CA PHE A 258 -12.39 -5.13 20.75
C PHE A 258 -11.08 -5.82 20.35
N SER A 259 -9.97 -5.41 20.97
CA SER A 259 -8.62 -5.93 20.66
C SER A 259 -8.49 -7.41 21.03
N ALA A 260 -9.01 -7.81 22.19
CA ALA A 260 -8.99 -9.21 22.62
C ALA A 260 -9.82 -10.13 21.70
N ASP A 261 -10.96 -9.65 21.19
CA ASP A 261 -11.77 -10.41 20.24
C ASP A 261 -11.10 -10.50 18.86
N GLN A 262 -10.44 -9.44 18.37
CA GLN A 262 -9.61 -9.54 17.16
C GLN A 262 -8.48 -10.56 17.34
N GLU A 263 -7.74 -10.52 18.45
CA GLU A 263 -6.68 -11.48 18.75
C GLU A 263 -7.20 -12.91 18.82
N LYS A 264 -8.35 -13.13 19.47
CA LYS A 264 -9.01 -14.44 19.53
C LYS A 264 -9.31 -14.97 18.13
N LEU A 265 -9.77 -14.12 17.22
CA LEU A 265 -10.14 -14.51 15.85
C LEU A 265 -8.93 -14.86 14.97
N ILE A 266 -7.75 -14.29 15.23
CA ILE A 266 -6.53 -14.58 14.48
C ILE A 266 -5.63 -15.65 15.12
N ALA A 267 -5.90 -16.02 16.38
CA ALA A 267 -5.06 -16.93 17.13
C ALA A 267 -4.99 -18.32 16.46
N PRO A 268 -3.78 -18.89 16.30
CA PRO A 268 -3.65 -20.29 15.93
C PRO A 268 -4.29 -21.19 17.00
N ARG A 269 -5.06 -22.18 16.55
CA ARG A 269 -5.59 -23.25 17.39
C ARG A 269 -4.47 -24.26 17.73
N PRO A 270 -4.66 -25.12 18.75
CA PRO A 270 -3.64 -26.11 19.14
C PRO A 270 -3.22 -27.08 18.02
N ASP A 271 -4.09 -27.33 17.04
CA ASP A 271 -3.81 -28.15 15.85
C ASP A 271 -3.10 -27.37 14.72
N GLY A 272 -2.74 -26.10 14.96
CA GLY A 272 -2.09 -25.22 14.00
C GLY A 272 -3.04 -24.56 12.99
N SER A 273 -4.33 -24.92 12.99
CA SER A 273 -5.33 -24.26 12.15
C SER A 273 -5.64 -22.87 12.68
N ILE A 274 -6.07 -21.97 11.81
CA ILE A 274 -6.57 -20.64 12.19
C ILE A 274 -8.10 -20.68 12.11
N GLY A 275 -8.80 -19.78 12.81
CA GLY A 275 -10.27 -19.73 12.97
C GLY A 275 -11.09 -19.77 11.66
N GLN A 276 -12.39 -19.49 11.68
CA GLN A 276 -13.20 -19.65 10.45
C GLN A 276 -13.09 -18.45 9.49
N PHE A 277 -12.89 -17.23 10.01
CA PHE A 277 -12.85 -16.03 9.17
C PHE A 277 -11.69 -16.02 8.16
N SER A 278 -12.02 -15.66 6.92
CA SER A 278 -11.09 -15.54 5.80
C SER A 278 -10.40 -14.17 5.76
N TYR A 279 -11.07 -13.14 6.27
CA TYR A 279 -10.59 -11.77 6.40
C TYR A 279 -10.94 -11.24 7.80
N LEU A 280 -10.02 -10.49 8.41
CA LEU A 280 -10.25 -9.75 9.63
C LEU A 280 -9.51 -8.40 9.59
N GLU A 281 -10.28 -7.32 9.70
CA GLU A 281 -9.77 -5.99 10.00
C GLU A 281 -10.54 -5.36 11.16
N GLY A 282 -10.27 -4.09 11.42
CA GLY A 282 -11.10 -3.27 12.28
C GLY A 282 -10.90 -1.80 12.00
N SER A 283 -11.81 -0.99 12.53
CA SER A 283 -11.76 0.47 12.40
C SER A 283 -12.02 1.13 13.75
N ALA A 284 -11.35 2.25 13.98
CA ALA A 284 -11.60 3.12 15.11
C ALA A 284 -12.34 4.38 14.64
N PHE A 285 -13.29 4.85 15.43
CA PHE A 285 -14.06 6.07 15.21
C PHE A 285 -14.03 6.90 16.48
N VAL A 286 -13.59 8.16 16.39
CA VAL A 286 -13.71 9.10 17.52
C VAL A 286 -15.17 9.55 17.66
N ILE A 287 -15.60 9.89 18.87
CA ILE A 287 -17.00 10.29 19.13
C ILE A 287 -17.39 11.57 18.38
N HIS A 288 -16.45 12.51 18.23
CA HIS A 288 -16.64 13.73 17.46
C HIS A 288 -16.79 13.39 15.97
N GLY A 289 -17.95 13.72 15.38
CA GLY A 289 -18.23 13.40 13.98
C GLY A 289 -18.55 11.91 13.70
N LEU A 290 -18.80 11.10 14.74
CA LEU A 290 -19.05 9.66 14.63
C LEU A 290 -20.10 9.31 13.56
N ALA A 291 -21.25 9.98 13.57
CA ALA A 291 -22.34 9.68 12.63
C ALA A 291 -21.92 9.88 11.16
N ALA A 292 -21.16 10.93 10.86
CA ALA A 292 -20.65 11.18 9.52
C ALA A 292 -19.59 10.16 9.11
N ALA A 293 -18.68 9.81 10.03
CA ALA A 293 -17.64 8.82 9.79
C ALA A 293 -18.22 7.42 9.53
N LEU A 294 -19.25 7.00 10.27
CA LEU A 294 -19.94 5.73 10.05
C LEU A 294 -20.64 5.67 8.69
N LYS A 295 -21.33 6.75 8.28
CA LYS A 295 -21.97 6.84 6.96
C LYS A 295 -20.95 6.74 5.81
N ASN A 296 -19.79 7.35 5.99
CA ASN A 296 -18.72 7.36 5.00
C ASN A 296 -17.86 6.07 5.01
N SER A 297 -18.11 5.13 5.92
CA SER A 297 -17.38 3.87 6.02
C SER A 297 -17.91 2.84 5.02
N GLY A 298 -17.57 3.01 3.74
CA GLY A 298 -17.91 2.08 2.64
C GLY A 298 -19.42 1.91 2.38
N VAL A 299 -20.24 2.87 2.83
CA VAL A 299 -21.71 2.81 2.78
C VAL A 299 -22.24 1.49 3.33
N PHE A 300 -21.61 0.97 4.40
CA PHE A 300 -22.00 -0.32 4.99
C PHE A 300 -23.23 -0.20 5.91
N PHE A 301 -23.28 0.86 6.71
CA PHE A 301 -24.34 1.11 7.68
C PHE A 301 -25.46 1.94 7.06
N SER A 302 -26.71 1.55 7.29
CA SER A 302 -27.87 2.39 6.99
C SER A 302 -27.97 3.55 7.99
N ASP A 303 -28.82 4.54 7.70
CA ASP A 303 -29.08 5.64 8.65
C ASP A 303 -29.62 5.14 10.00
N ALA A 304 -30.42 4.06 10.01
CA ALA A 304 -30.94 3.46 11.23
C ALA A 304 -29.84 2.74 12.03
N ASP A 305 -28.91 2.07 11.34
CA ASP A 305 -27.75 1.43 11.97
C ASP A 305 -26.86 2.48 12.62
N VAL A 306 -26.56 3.57 11.90
CA VAL A 306 -25.77 4.70 12.42
C VAL A 306 -26.42 5.29 13.67
N ALA A 307 -27.74 5.54 13.65
CA ALA A 307 -28.46 6.06 14.80
C ALA A 307 -28.37 5.12 16.02
N SER A 308 -28.47 3.80 15.80
CA SER A 308 -28.38 2.79 16.87
C SER A 308 -26.98 2.73 17.49
N ILE A 309 -25.93 2.85 16.67
CA ILE A 309 -24.54 2.88 17.12
C ILE A 309 -24.26 4.15 17.94
N VAL A 310 -24.69 5.31 17.45
CA VAL A 310 -24.54 6.59 18.15
C VAL A 310 -25.25 6.56 19.51
N ALA A 311 -26.51 6.10 19.55
CA ALA A 311 -27.26 5.98 20.79
C ALA A 311 -26.57 5.04 21.80
N ARG A 312 -25.96 3.94 21.34
CA ARG A 312 -25.18 3.04 22.20
C ARG A 312 -23.92 3.72 22.74
N ALA A 313 -23.19 4.44 21.90
CA ALA A 313 -22.00 5.17 22.31
C ALA A 313 -22.31 6.23 23.38
N GLU A 314 -23.41 6.98 23.19
CA GLU A 314 -23.91 7.95 24.16
C GLU A 314 -24.29 7.29 25.50
N ALA A 315 -25.06 6.19 25.45
CA ALA A 315 -25.49 5.46 26.65
C ALA A 315 -24.34 4.86 27.46
N LYS A 316 -23.19 4.62 26.81
CA LYS A 316 -21.96 4.10 27.44
C LYS A 316 -20.96 5.19 27.79
N ASN A 317 -21.26 6.46 27.50
CA ASN A 317 -20.31 7.57 27.62
C ASN A 317 -18.98 7.29 26.90
N ALA A 318 -19.03 6.63 25.75
CA ALA A 318 -17.86 6.20 25.00
C ALA A 318 -17.17 7.40 24.33
N THR A 319 -15.84 7.44 24.40
CA THR A 319 -15.02 8.44 23.67
C THR A 319 -14.65 7.99 22.26
N ASN A 320 -14.70 6.68 22.02
CA ASN A 320 -14.44 6.02 20.75
C ASN A 320 -15.44 4.89 20.52
N VAL A 321 -15.68 4.57 19.26
CA VAL A 321 -16.36 3.36 18.82
C VAL A 321 -15.38 2.56 17.96
N TYR A 322 -15.35 1.25 18.14
CA TYR A 322 -14.53 0.34 17.36
C TYR A 322 -15.42 -0.63 16.60
N VAL A 323 -14.99 -1.04 15.41
CA VAL A 323 -15.73 -1.98 14.58
C VAL A 323 -14.78 -3.07 14.14
N ILE A 324 -15.06 -4.34 14.48
CA ILE A 324 -14.42 -5.48 13.80
C ILE A 324 -15.10 -5.66 12.47
N GLU A 325 -14.32 -5.81 11.41
CA GLU A 325 -14.80 -6.18 10.08
C GLU A 325 -14.25 -7.56 9.72
N ALA A 326 -15.11 -8.51 9.40
CA ALA A 326 -14.69 -9.88 9.13
C ALA A 326 -15.48 -10.51 7.98
N THR A 327 -14.88 -11.47 7.26
CA THR A 327 -15.60 -12.24 6.25
C THR A 327 -15.47 -13.75 6.40
N LEU A 328 -16.54 -14.46 6.05
CA LEU A 328 -16.50 -15.90 5.75
C LEU A 328 -16.67 -16.09 4.25
N ASN A 329 -15.62 -16.59 3.60
CA ASN A 329 -15.68 -16.98 2.20
C ASN A 329 -16.44 -18.32 2.09
N TYR A 330 -17.32 -18.44 1.09
CA TYR A 330 -18.07 -19.67 0.85
C TYR A 330 -18.33 -19.91 -0.64
N ASP A 331 -18.71 -21.14 -0.95
CA ASP A 331 -19.03 -21.65 -2.28
C ASP A 331 -20.38 -22.39 -2.26
N ASN A 332 -20.78 -22.98 -3.39
CA ASN A 332 -22.02 -23.73 -3.50
C ASN A 332 -22.08 -24.95 -2.55
N VAL A 333 -20.93 -25.51 -2.15
CA VAL A 333 -20.87 -26.67 -1.26
C VAL A 333 -21.14 -26.25 0.19
N THR A 334 -20.59 -25.11 0.60
CA THR A 334 -20.63 -24.61 1.98
C THR A 334 -21.80 -23.65 2.26
N ALA A 335 -22.51 -23.19 1.23
CA ALA A 335 -23.64 -22.25 1.31
C ALA A 335 -24.73 -22.67 2.33
N GLY A 336 -25.05 -23.96 2.43
CA GLY A 336 -26.07 -24.45 3.38
C GLY A 336 -25.65 -24.38 4.86
N SER A 337 -24.37 -24.13 5.14
CA SER A 337 -23.80 -24.14 6.49
C SER A 337 -23.21 -22.81 6.95
N VAL A 338 -23.03 -21.85 6.02
CA VAL A 338 -22.29 -20.60 6.30
C VAL A 338 -22.96 -19.72 7.36
N ASP A 339 -24.29 -19.67 7.40
CA ASP A 339 -25.01 -18.88 8.41
C ASP A 339 -24.87 -19.48 9.82
N GLN A 340 -24.89 -20.81 9.93
CA GLN A 340 -24.65 -21.50 11.20
C GLN A 340 -23.19 -21.36 11.66
N ALA A 341 -22.25 -21.41 10.71
CA ALA A 341 -20.83 -21.15 10.97
C ALA A 341 -20.64 -19.73 11.51
N LEU A 342 -21.21 -18.72 10.85
CA LEU A 342 -21.17 -17.33 11.30
C LEU A 342 -21.77 -17.18 12.69
N LYS A 343 -22.98 -17.70 12.92
CA LYS A 343 -23.67 -17.62 14.22
C LYS A 343 -22.83 -18.23 15.35
N SER A 344 -22.17 -19.36 15.09
CA SER A 344 -21.34 -20.05 16.08
C SER A 344 -20.12 -19.21 16.48
N VAL A 345 -19.47 -18.55 15.50
CA VAL A 345 -18.35 -17.65 15.77
C VAL A 345 -18.82 -16.39 16.48
N LEU A 346 -19.95 -15.80 16.08
CA LEU A 346 -20.48 -14.58 16.72
C LEU A 346 -20.89 -14.80 18.18
N ALA A 347 -21.40 -15.99 18.54
CA ALA A 347 -21.77 -16.33 19.91
C ALA A 347 -20.59 -16.34 20.90
N GLU A 348 -19.36 -16.36 20.37
CA GLU A 348 -18.12 -16.42 21.13
C GLU A 348 -17.46 -15.04 21.33
N LEU A 349 -18.06 -13.98 20.78
CA LEU A 349 -17.56 -12.61 20.78
C LEU A 349 -18.40 -11.72 21.69
N ARG A 350 -17.87 -10.54 22.02
CA ARG A 350 -18.33 -9.64 23.07
C ARG A 350 -18.63 -8.24 22.54
N PHE A 351 -19.04 -8.15 21.27
CA PHE A 351 -19.53 -6.91 20.67
C PHE A 351 -20.81 -6.43 21.37
N GLU A 352 -21.16 -5.17 21.17
CA GLU A 352 -22.37 -4.56 21.73
C GLU A 352 -23.62 -5.33 21.28
N GLU A 353 -24.40 -5.83 22.25
CA GLU A 353 -25.60 -6.62 21.97
C GLU A 353 -26.54 -5.89 20.99
N GLY A 354 -26.90 -6.57 19.91
CA GLY A 354 -27.75 -6.05 18.84
C GLY A 354 -27.04 -5.21 17.78
N LEU A 355 -25.74 -4.90 17.92
CA LEU A 355 -24.96 -4.12 16.95
C LEU A 355 -24.00 -5.00 16.15
N PHE A 356 -24.57 -5.98 15.45
CA PHE A 356 -23.90 -6.76 14.42
C PHE A 356 -24.65 -6.64 13.09
N PHE A 357 -23.91 -6.48 12.01
CA PHE A 357 -24.46 -6.16 10.71
C PHE A 357 -23.80 -7.06 9.65
N VAL A 358 -24.59 -7.67 8.78
CA VAL A 358 -24.10 -8.68 7.83
C VAL A 358 -24.61 -8.36 6.43
N ARG A 359 -23.70 -8.44 5.46
CA ARG A 359 -23.99 -8.43 4.02
C ARG A 359 -23.56 -9.73 3.37
N ASP A 360 -24.09 -9.99 2.19
CA ASP A 360 -23.74 -11.15 1.38
C ASP A 360 -23.43 -10.67 -0.05
N GLU A 361 -22.15 -10.70 -0.41
CA GLU A 361 -21.64 -10.11 -1.65
C GLU A 361 -20.90 -11.18 -2.47
N SER A 362 -20.69 -10.93 -3.77
CA SER A 362 -19.73 -11.76 -4.51
C SER A 362 -18.31 -11.53 -3.99
N TYR A 363 -17.44 -12.53 -4.16
CA TYR A 363 -16.03 -12.41 -3.76
C TYR A 363 -15.31 -11.25 -4.46
N LEU A 364 -15.62 -11.02 -5.74
CA LEU A 364 -15.05 -9.92 -6.51
C LEU A 364 -15.52 -8.55 -5.99
N GLU A 365 -16.82 -8.37 -5.75
CA GLU A 365 -17.36 -7.10 -5.23
C GLU A 365 -16.76 -6.74 -3.88
N PHE A 366 -16.58 -7.74 -3.00
CA PHE A 366 -15.92 -7.51 -1.72
C PHE A 366 -14.46 -7.10 -1.88
N LEU A 367 -13.67 -7.80 -2.70
CA LEU A 367 -12.26 -7.48 -2.87
C LEU A 367 -12.05 -6.13 -3.57
N ASP A 368 -12.94 -5.71 -4.47
CA ASP A 368 -12.85 -4.45 -5.21
C ASP A 368 -13.66 -3.30 -4.57
N ARG A 369 -14.13 -3.47 -3.32
CA ARG A 369 -15.03 -2.53 -2.63
C ARG A 369 -14.51 -1.09 -2.57
N VAL A 370 -13.21 -0.90 -2.40
CA VAL A 370 -12.57 0.43 -2.29
C VAL A 370 -12.56 1.17 -3.63
N TYR A 371 -12.57 0.47 -4.78
CA TYR A 371 -12.68 1.14 -6.08
C TYR A 371 -14.02 1.88 -6.23
N SER A 372 -15.10 1.35 -5.63
CA SER A 372 -16.40 2.04 -5.61
C SER A 372 -16.35 3.33 -4.77
N GLU A 373 -15.56 3.33 -3.69
CA GLU A 373 -15.31 4.52 -2.88
C GLU A 373 -14.49 5.55 -3.66
N GLU A 374 -13.41 5.14 -4.34
CA GLU A 374 -12.63 6.00 -5.23
C GLU A 374 -13.54 6.70 -6.25
N MET A 375 -14.36 5.94 -6.97
CA MET A 375 -15.26 6.50 -8.00
C MET A 375 -16.25 7.52 -7.44
N THR A 376 -16.64 7.36 -6.17
CA THR A 376 -17.55 8.29 -5.49
C THR A 376 -16.81 9.56 -5.06
N LEU A 377 -15.66 9.41 -4.40
CA LEU A 377 -14.84 10.52 -3.93
C LEU A 377 -14.25 11.34 -5.09
N ASP A 378 -13.87 10.70 -6.20
CA ASP A 378 -13.31 11.38 -7.36
C ASP A 378 -14.33 12.32 -8.01
N LYS A 379 -15.59 11.88 -8.13
CA LYS A 379 -16.70 12.72 -8.63
C LYS A 379 -16.97 13.93 -7.75
N LEU A 380 -16.71 13.81 -6.45
CA LEU A 380 -16.84 14.90 -5.47
C LEU A 380 -15.58 15.77 -5.39
N GLY A 381 -14.52 15.45 -6.13
CA GLY A 381 -13.24 16.16 -6.05
C GLY A 381 -12.47 15.89 -4.74
N LEU A 382 -12.80 14.81 -4.03
CA LEU A 382 -12.24 14.44 -2.73
C LEU A 382 -11.19 13.32 -2.81
N TRP A 383 -10.99 12.72 -3.99
CA TRP A 383 -9.98 11.67 -4.20
C TRP A 383 -8.60 12.21 -4.61
N ARG A 384 -8.52 13.32 -5.37
CA ARG A 384 -7.24 13.90 -5.82
C ARG A 384 -6.80 15.06 -4.92
N VAL A 385 -6.86 14.86 -3.62
CA VAL A 385 -6.46 15.81 -2.56
C VAL A 385 -5.14 15.37 -1.91
N PRO A 386 -4.50 16.18 -1.04
CA PRO A 386 -3.35 15.71 -0.29
C PRO A 386 -3.71 14.61 0.72
N HIS A 387 -2.91 13.54 0.77
CA HIS A 387 -3.08 12.37 1.65
C HIS A 387 -1.91 12.23 2.62
N PRO A 388 -1.90 12.96 3.74
CA PRO A 388 -0.90 12.81 4.79
C PRO A 388 -1.16 11.54 5.62
N TRP A 389 -1.12 10.38 4.96
CA TRP A 389 -1.34 9.09 5.61
C TRP A 389 -0.23 8.77 6.61
N LEU A 390 -0.60 8.11 7.71
CA LEU A 390 0.33 7.54 8.68
C LEU A 390 0.01 6.07 8.86
N ASN A 391 0.93 5.19 8.45
CA ASN A 391 0.78 3.75 8.57
C ASN A 391 1.91 3.21 9.46
N VAL A 392 1.54 2.57 10.57
CA VAL A 392 2.48 2.06 11.58
C VAL A 392 2.10 0.64 11.99
N LEU A 393 3.12 -0.16 12.24
CA LEU A 393 3.03 -1.48 12.84
C LEU A 393 3.37 -1.36 14.32
N VAL A 394 2.41 -1.61 15.19
CA VAL A 394 2.52 -1.40 16.65
C VAL A 394 2.59 -2.76 17.36
N PRO A 395 3.59 -3.02 18.22
CA PRO A 395 3.65 -4.27 18.99
C PRO A 395 2.38 -4.48 19.84
N ARG A 396 1.89 -5.72 19.94
CA ARG A 396 0.67 -6.06 20.69
C ARG A 396 0.71 -5.54 22.12
N SER A 397 1.83 -5.70 22.82
CA SER A 397 1.99 -5.26 24.21
C SER A 397 1.73 -3.77 24.43
N ARG A 398 1.85 -2.94 23.37
CA ARG A 398 1.72 -1.48 23.43
C ARG A 398 0.48 -0.94 22.72
N ILE A 399 -0.38 -1.79 22.16
CA ILE A 399 -1.53 -1.32 21.37
C ILE A 399 -2.56 -0.57 22.24
N ALA A 400 -2.75 -0.97 23.49
CA ALA A 400 -3.63 -0.26 24.42
C ALA A 400 -3.07 1.12 24.83
N ASP A 401 -1.73 1.28 24.89
CA ASP A 401 -1.12 2.58 25.12
C ASP A 401 -1.28 3.48 23.89
N PHE A 402 -1.13 2.91 22.70
CA PHE A 402 -1.41 3.60 21.44
C PHE A 402 -2.87 4.07 21.38
N ASP A 403 -3.83 3.20 21.68
CA ASP A 403 -5.26 3.56 21.74
C ASP A 403 -5.51 4.74 22.67
N ARG A 404 -5.04 4.65 23.92
CA ARG A 404 -5.22 5.70 24.93
C ARG A 404 -4.59 7.03 24.51
N GLY A 405 -3.37 7.01 23.98
CA GLY A 405 -2.63 8.22 23.61
C GLY A 405 -3.08 8.86 22.29
N VAL A 406 -3.50 8.04 21.33
CA VAL A 406 -3.81 8.48 19.96
C VAL A 406 -5.32 8.63 19.78
N PHE A 407 -6.07 7.52 19.77
CA PHE A 407 -7.52 7.55 19.56
C PHE A 407 -8.23 8.24 20.72
N GLY A 408 -7.91 7.86 21.96
CA GLY A 408 -8.44 8.48 23.18
C GLY A 408 -7.80 9.82 23.57
N GLY A 409 -6.83 10.32 22.80
CA GLY A 409 -6.04 11.50 23.13
C GLY A 409 -5.86 12.46 21.97
N ILE A 410 -4.79 12.30 21.20
CA ILE A 410 -4.36 13.25 20.14
C ILE A 410 -5.47 13.53 19.11
N LEU A 411 -6.31 12.55 18.80
CA LEU A 411 -7.35 12.66 17.78
C LEU A 411 -8.69 13.18 18.32
N GLN A 412 -8.86 13.27 19.64
CA GLN A 412 -10.12 13.73 20.24
C GLN A 412 -10.40 15.21 19.91
N GLY A 413 -11.67 15.49 19.59
CA GLY A 413 -12.12 16.84 19.22
C GLY A 413 -11.61 17.34 17.87
N THR A 414 -11.11 16.46 17.00
CA THR A 414 -10.66 16.81 15.65
C THR A 414 -11.62 16.26 14.60
N ASP A 415 -11.86 17.02 13.54
CA ASP A 415 -12.56 16.52 12.36
C ASP A 415 -11.62 15.57 11.59
N ILE A 416 -12.06 14.31 11.44
CA ILE A 416 -11.32 13.26 10.75
C ILE A 416 -11.99 12.99 9.41
N ALA A 417 -11.23 13.20 8.33
CA ALA A 417 -11.61 12.78 6.99
C ALA A 417 -10.73 11.60 6.57
N GLY A 418 -11.36 10.45 6.30
CA GLY A 418 -10.68 9.20 5.95
C GLY A 418 -10.74 8.15 7.07
N PRO A 419 -10.57 6.86 6.75
CA PRO A 419 -10.67 5.78 7.72
C PRO A 419 -9.44 5.67 8.63
N MET A 420 -9.66 5.16 9.84
CA MET A 420 -8.61 4.73 10.77
C MET A 420 -8.73 3.23 10.97
N VAL A 421 -7.85 2.48 10.32
CA VAL A 421 -7.87 1.02 10.27
C VAL A 421 -6.93 0.47 11.34
N ILE A 422 -7.36 -0.54 12.09
CA ILE A 422 -6.59 -1.19 13.15
C ILE A 422 -6.93 -2.68 13.25
N TYR A 423 -5.91 -3.53 13.07
CA TYR A 423 -6.08 -4.99 13.17
C TYR A 423 -4.77 -5.73 13.48
N PRO A 424 -4.85 -6.87 14.20
CA PRO A 424 -3.68 -7.64 14.57
C PRO A 424 -3.20 -8.56 13.43
N LEU A 425 -1.92 -8.87 13.47
CA LEU A 425 -1.19 -9.68 12.50
C LEU A 425 -0.31 -10.69 13.23
N ASN A 426 -0.19 -11.89 12.66
CA ASN A 426 0.67 -12.95 13.17
C ASN A 426 2.07 -12.87 12.54
N LYS A 427 3.11 -12.59 13.33
CA LYS A 427 4.51 -12.53 12.88
C LYS A 427 5.01 -13.86 12.30
N SER A 428 4.45 -14.99 12.75
CA SER A 428 4.75 -16.32 12.21
C SER A 428 4.42 -16.48 10.72
N LYS A 429 3.66 -15.56 10.14
CA LYS A 429 3.35 -15.50 8.71
C LYS A 429 4.28 -14.60 7.90
N TRP A 430 5.31 -14.05 8.53
CA TRP A 430 6.30 -13.18 7.92
C TRP A 430 7.66 -13.87 7.89
N ASP A 431 8.40 -13.65 6.81
CA ASP A 431 9.76 -14.14 6.69
C ASP A 431 10.76 -13.02 6.99
N ASP A 432 11.45 -13.14 8.13
CA ASP A 432 12.37 -12.10 8.60
C ASP A 432 13.64 -11.99 7.74
N SER A 433 13.93 -12.96 6.86
CA SER A 433 15.04 -12.86 5.91
C SER A 433 14.80 -11.84 4.79
N MET A 434 13.54 -11.46 4.57
CA MET A 434 13.12 -10.42 3.61
C MET A 434 13.39 -9.00 4.14
N SER A 435 13.43 -8.03 3.23
CA SER A 435 13.74 -6.63 3.56
C SER A 435 12.64 -5.93 4.37
N ALA A 436 11.39 -6.40 4.29
CA ALA A 436 10.29 -5.84 5.08
C ALA A 436 10.61 -5.87 6.59
N VAL A 437 10.21 -4.80 7.28
CA VAL A 437 10.50 -4.60 8.70
C VAL A 437 9.21 -4.68 9.51
N THR A 438 9.22 -5.49 10.57
CA THR A 438 8.09 -5.67 11.48
C THR A 438 8.53 -5.50 12.93
N PRO A 439 7.61 -5.21 13.87
CA PRO A 439 7.84 -5.37 15.28
C PRO A 439 8.34 -6.78 15.65
N ALA A 440 9.01 -6.90 16.81
CA ALA A 440 9.61 -8.17 17.25
C ALA A 440 8.59 -9.18 17.80
N GLU A 441 7.46 -8.71 18.33
CA GLU A 441 6.43 -9.54 18.99
C GLU A 441 5.71 -10.48 18.02
N ASP A 442 5.26 -11.63 18.53
CA ASP A 442 4.53 -12.64 17.76
C ASP A 442 3.22 -12.13 17.17
N VAL A 443 2.60 -11.16 17.85
CA VAL A 443 1.46 -10.41 17.38
C VAL A 443 1.82 -8.93 17.37
N PHE A 444 1.44 -8.24 16.31
CA PHE A 444 1.51 -6.78 16.20
C PHE A 444 0.33 -6.27 15.38
N TYR A 445 -0.01 -5.00 15.51
CA TYR A 445 -1.15 -4.40 14.83
C TYR A 445 -0.69 -3.57 13.64
N ALA A 446 -1.36 -3.73 12.50
CA ALA A 446 -1.36 -2.70 11.49
C ALA A 446 -2.31 -1.58 11.95
N VAL A 447 -1.81 -0.34 11.97
CA VAL A 447 -2.59 0.86 12.24
C VAL A 447 -2.37 1.84 11.11
N SER A 448 -3.43 2.10 10.35
CA SER A 448 -3.41 2.97 9.16
C SER A 448 -4.39 4.11 9.33
N MET A 449 -3.86 5.31 9.53
CA MET A 449 -4.63 6.54 9.58
C MET A 449 -4.60 7.20 8.20
N LEU A 450 -5.66 6.99 7.43
CA LEU A 450 -5.73 7.35 6.01
C LEU A 450 -6.32 8.76 5.83
N PHE A 451 -5.74 9.75 6.51
CA PHE A 451 -6.25 11.12 6.51
C PHE A 451 -6.23 11.76 5.12
N SER A 452 -7.29 12.49 4.77
CA SER A 452 -7.38 13.33 3.56
C SER A 452 -7.47 14.81 3.94
N SER A 453 -6.63 15.64 3.34
CA SER A 453 -6.64 17.10 3.54
C SER A 453 -7.70 17.74 2.65
N VAL A 454 -8.96 17.78 3.11
CA VAL A 454 -10.10 18.31 2.36
C VAL A 454 -10.44 19.77 2.70
N ALA A 455 -9.84 20.33 3.75
CA ALA A 455 -10.15 21.68 4.26
C ALA A 455 -8.93 22.63 4.22
N ASN A 456 -7.98 22.40 3.31
CA ASN A 456 -6.68 23.07 3.27
C ASN A 456 -5.90 22.95 4.59
N ASP A 457 -6.05 21.81 5.26
CA ASP A 457 -5.57 21.55 6.62
C ASP A 457 -4.34 20.63 6.67
N LEU A 458 -3.69 20.41 5.53
CA LEU A 458 -2.49 19.57 5.39
C LEU A 458 -1.43 19.81 6.48
N LYS A 459 -1.07 21.06 6.77
CA LYS A 459 -0.06 21.39 7.79
C LYS A 459 -0.46 20.89 9.18
N ARG A 460 -1.75 20.99 9.53
CA ARG A 460 -2.30 20.51 10.80
C ARG A 460 -2.19 18.99 10.86
N LEU A 461 -2.58 18.28 9.79
CA LEU A 461 -2.51 16.82 9.70
C LEU A 461 -1.05 16.32 9.75
N GLN A 462 -0.11 16.98 9.07
CA GLN A 462 1.31 16.64 9.17
C GLN A 462 1.86 16.82 10.59
N ALA A 463 1.51 17.94 11.26
CA ALA A 463 1.90 18.16 12.65
C ALA A 463 1.24 17.14 13.59
N GLN A 464 0.01 16.70 13.31
CA GLN A 464 -0.69 15.65 14.04
C GLN A 464 0.04 14.30 13.91
N ASN A 465 0.43 13.90 12.69
CA ASN A 465 1.21 12.68 12.46
C ASN A 465 2.55 12.72 13.22
N GLN A 466 3.27 13.85 13.17
CA GLN A 466 4.51 14.03 13.93
C GLN A 466 4.27 13.94 15.44
N LYS A 467 3.16 14.47 15.95
CA LYS A 467 2.79 14.37 17.37
C LYS A 467 2.52 12.91 17.77
N ILE A 468 1.90 12.11 16.89
CA ILE A 468 1.66 10.69 17.13
C ILE A 468 2.97 9.89 17.17
N LEU A 469 3.86 10.10 16.19
CA LEU A 469 5.18 9.47 16.17
C LEU A 469 6.01 9.83 17.41
N ARG A 470 6.03 11.12 17.77
CA ARG A 470 6.71 11.59 18.99
C ARG A 470 6.12 10.99 20.26
N PHE A 471 4.79 10.87 20.34
CA PHE A 471 4.15 10.17 21.45
C PHE A 471 4.64 8.73 21.56
N CYS A 472 4.69 8.01 20.43
CA CYS A 472 5.17 6.64 20.39
C CYS A 472 6.63 6.54 20.86
N ASP A 473 7.51 7.44 20.40
CA ASP A 473 8.91 7.49 20.83
C ASP A 473 9.05 7.74 22.34
N LEU A 474 8.34 8.76 22.87
CA LEU A 474 8.39 9.12 24.29
C LEU A 474 7.81 8.03 25.19
N ALA A 475 6.78 7.32 24.72
CA ALA A 475 6.19 6.18 25.42
C ALA A 475 7.00 4.89 25.24
N GLY A 476 8.09 4.90 24.45
CA GLY A 476 8.92 3.72 24.18
C GLY A 476 8.18 2.63 23.40
N ILE A 477 7.21 2.99 22.56
CA ILE A 477 6.49 2.07 21.70
C ILE A 477 7.43 1.67 20.57
N GLY A 478 7.79 0.39 20.47
CA GLY A 478 8.69 -0.13 19.43
C GLY A 478 8.02 -0.30 18.07
N TYR A 479 7.36 0.74 17.55
CA TYR A 479 6.65 0.70 16.28
C TYR A 479 7.61 0.65 15.08
N LYS A 480 7.08 0.26 13.92
CA LYS A 480 7.73 0.38 12.61
C LYS A 480 6.77 1.04 11.64
N GLU A 481 7.20 2.06 10.91
CA GLU A 481 6.36 2.63 9.85
C GLU A 481 6.22 1.65 8.68
N TYR A 482 5.03 1.58 8.09
CA TYR A 482 4.76 0.90 6.83
C TYR A 482 4.54 1.95 5.75
N LEU A 483 4.98 1.69 4.52
CA LEU A 483 5.08 2.74 3.47
C LEU A 483 5.90 3.95 3.94
N ALA A 484 6.94 3.68 4.75
CA ALA A 484 7.72 4.67 5.45
C ALA A 484 8.38 5.67 4.50
N HIS A 485 8.64 6.87 5.02
CA HIS A 485 9.46 7.86 4.36
C HIS A 485 10.28 8.62 5.40
N TYR A 486 11.59 8.37 5.40
CA TYR A 486 12.55 9.06 6.23
C TYR A 486 13.53 9.82 5.35
N THR A 487 13.86 11.05 5.74
CA THR A 487 14.81 11.91 5.01
C THR A 487 16.21 11.90 5.64
N VAL A 488 16.38 11.20 6.76
CA VAL A 488 17.65 11.14 7.50
C VAL A 488 18.09 9.68 7.62
N ARG A 489 19.35 9.40 7.24
CA ARG A 489 19.95 8.06 7.30
C ARG A 489 19.81 7.40 8.69
N GLY A 490 19.97 8.18 9.76
CA GLY A 490 19.84 7.67 11.13
C GLY A 490 18.47 7.06 11.41
N ASP A 491 17.42 7.55 10.77
CA ASP A 491 16.06 7.04 10.93
C ASP A 491 15.87 5.74 10.15
N TRP A 492 16.44 5.63 8.95
CA TRP A 492 16.49 4.37 8.20
C TRP A 492 17.27 3.28 8.95
N VAL A 493 18.40 3.62 9.59
CA VAL A 493 19.16 2.68 10.42
C VAL A 493 18.30 2.20 11.60
N ARG A 494 17.57 3.10 12.29
CA ARG A 494 16.63 2.71 13.37
C ARG A 494 15.46 1.88 12.85
N HIS A 495 14.95 2.21 11.66
CA HIS A 495 13.88 1.47 11.01
C HIS A 495 14.31 0.03 10.76
N PHE A 496 15.37 -0.20 9.98
CA PHE A 496 15.85 -1.56 9.68
C PHE A 496 16.44 -2.29 10.91
N GLY A 497 16.98 -1.55 11.88
CA GLY A 497 17.62 -2.12 13.07
C GLY A 497 18.72 -3.11 12.68
N GLY A 498 18.67 -4.33 13.22
CA GLY A 498 19.63 -5.39 12.91
C GLY A 498 19.69 -5.83 11.44
N LYS A 499 18.70 -5.43 10.61
CA LYS A 499 18.70 -5.73 9.16
C LYS A 499 19.51 -4.72 8.33
N TRP A 500 19.92 -3.59 8.90
CA TRP A 500 20.53 -2.49 8.14
C TRP A 500 21.79 -2.92 7.37
N ASP A 501 22.72 -3.62 8.03
CA ASP A 501 23.97 -4.01 7.39
C ASP A 501 23.76 -4.96 6.21
N ARG A 502 22.79 -5.89 6.34
CA ARG A 502 22.36 -6.76 5.23
C ARG A 502 21.75 -5.93 4.11
N PHE A 503 20.92 -4.94 4.41
CA PHE A 503 20.30 -4.07 3.41
C PHE A 503 21.37 -3.29 2.61
N VAL A 504 22.38 -2.75 3.28
CA VAL A 504 23.54 -2.09 2.66
C VAL A 504 24.33 -3.08 1.79
N GLN A 505 24.63 -4.27 2.30
CA GLN A 505 25.34 -5.30 1.53
C GLN A 505 24.60 -5.69 0.24
N MET A 506 23.27 -5.82 0.31
CA MET A 506 22.46 -6.10 -0.87
C MET A 506 22.42 -4.91 -1.83
N LYS A 507 22.46 -3.67 -1.32
CA LYS A 507 22.53 -2.47 -2.17
C LYS A 507 23.83 -2.47 -2.96
N ASP A 508 24.97 -2.64 -2.29
CA ASP A 508 26.27 -2.70 -2.94
C ASP A 508 26.37 -3.86 -3.96
N LYS A 509 25.66 -4.96 -3.70
CA LYS A 509 25.64 -6.14 -4.57
C LYS A 509 24.76 -6.01 -5.81
N TYR A 510 23.67 -5.24 -5.78
CA TYR A 510 22.67 -5.21 -6.85
C TYR A 510 22.46 -3.83 -7.49
N ASP A 511 22.79 -2.75 -6.80
CA ASP A 511 22.78 -1.37 -7.29
C ASP A 511 23.94 -0.56 -6.65
N PRO A 512 25.20 -0.87 -6.98
CA PRO A 512 26.36 -0.21 -6.37
C PRO A 512 26.46 1.29 -6.67
N LYS A 513 25.79 1.75 -7.75
CA LYS A 513 25.75 3.18 -8.11
C LYS A 513 24.66 3.97 -7.38
N LYS A 514 23.80 3.29 -6.59
CA LYS A 514 22.72 3.89 -5.81
C LYS A 514 21.81 4.76 -6.68
N LEU A 515 21.41 4.21 -7.82
CA LEU A 515 20.57 4.92 -8.79
C LEU A 515 19.08 4.63 -8.58
N LEU A 516 18.76 3.44 -8.06
CA LEU A 516 17.40 2.91 -8.10
C LEU A 516 16.50 3.45 -6.99
N SER A 517 15.29 3.87 -7.37
CA SER A 517 14.21 4.37 -6.50
C SER A 517 14.70 5.43 -5.50
N PRO A 518 15.22 6.57 -6.01
CA PRO A 518 15.88 7.57 -5.17
C PRO A 518 14.93 8.25 -4.19
N GLY A 519 13.64 8.39 -4.52
CA GLY A 519 12.65 9.04 -3.65
C GLY A 519 12.34 8.28 -2.35
N GLN A 520 12.98 7.14 -2.11
CA GLN A 520 13.00 6.50 -0.80
C GLN A 520 13.92 7.22 0.19
N ASP A 521 14.87 8.03 -0.28
CA ASP A 521 15.83 8.78 0.55
C ASP A 521 16.68 7.90 1.49
N ILE A 522 16.97 6.66 1.06
CA ILE A 522 17.82 5.72 1.82
C ILE A 522 19.30 5.92 1.48
N PHE A 523 19.61 6.07 0.19
CA PHE A 523 20.97 6.12 -0.35
C PHE A 523 21.23 7.33 -1.26
N ASN A 524 20.30 8.29 -1.32
CA ASN A 524 20.29 9.41 -2.26
C ASN A 524 20.15 10.76 -1.57
#